data_AF-A0ABD2NUT9-F1
#
_entry.id   AF-A0ABD2NUT9-F1
#
_cell.length_a   1.000
_cell.length_b   1.000
_cell.length_c   1.000
_cell.angle_alpha   90.00
_cell.angle_beta   90.00
_cell.angle_gamma   90.00
#
_symmetry.space_group_name_H-M   'P 1'
#
loop_
_entity.id
_entity.type
_entity.pdbx_description
1 polymer ?
#
loop_
_entity_poly.entity_id
_entity_poly.type
_entity_poly.pdbx_seq_one_letter_code
_entity_poly.pdbx_strand_id
1 'polypeptide(L)'
;MALYYSNTQSVLTYLLVIWPNTSKFNLSRIQRLQNKALKSILNPAYDLSTNELHEKIPVMRLDKLKELEKCKLIFKLDNKLLKSSNTISKNYMKHTCETRSSHAICSKKVQTELGGRSPLLSSSSAFNALPKHMSYIKSAKLFFKNRKSHFSQV
;
A
#
# COMPACT_ATOMS: atom_id res chain seq x y z
N MET A 1 -22.20 -7.21 -1.93
CA MET A 1 -21.02 -6.33 -1.66
C MET A 1 -20.70 -6.16 -0.18
N ALA A 2 -21.67 -5.83 0.69
CA ALA A 2 -21.44 -5.67 2.13
C ALA A 2 -20.69 -6.86 2.78
N LEU A 3 -21.05 -8.09 2.41
CA LEU A 3 -20.42 -9.32 2.90
C LEU A 3 -18.92 -9.43 2.55
N TYR A 4 -18.53 -9.00 1.35
CA TYR A 4 -17.12 -8.99 0.94
C TYR A 4 -16.32 -7.99 1.80
N TYR A 5 -16.86 -6.79 2.02
CA TYR A 5 -16.19 -5.77 2.80
C TYR A 5 -16.08 -6.14 4.28
N SER A 6 -17.12 -6.73 4.87
CA SER A 6 -17.11 -7.10 6.29
C SER A 6 -16.14 -8.24 6.60
N ASN A 7 -16.08 -9.26 5.75
CA ASN A 7 -15.29 -10.46 5.99
C ASN A 7 -13.92 -10.41 5.27
N THR A 8 -13.92 -10.56 3.95
CA THR A 8 -12.69 -10.71 3.16
C THR A 8 -11.80 -9.48 3.20
N GLN A 9 -12.36 -8.30 2.96
CA GLN A 9 -11.57 -7.06 2.92
C GLN A 9 -10.99 -6.70 4.29
N SER A 10 -11.77 -6.85 5.36
CA SER A 10 -11.31 -6.60 6.75
C SER A 10 -10.11 -7.47 7.10
N VAL A 11 -10.21 -8.78 6.83
CA VAL A 11 -9.14 -9.74 7.08
C VAL A 11 -7.90 -9.40 6.25
N LEU A 12 -8.05 -9.14 4.95
CA LEU A 12 -6.92 -8.76 4.09
C LEU A 12 -6.24 -7.47 4.55
N THR A 13 -7.01 -6.46 4.94
CA THR A 13 -6.47 -5.16 5.38
C THR A 13 -5.65 -5.32 6.66
N TYR A 14 -6.14 -6.11 7.61
CA TYR A 14 -5.40 -6.43 8.84
C TYR A 14 -4.09 -7.17 8.55
N LEU A 15 -4.16 -8.23 7.74
CA LEU A 15 -3.00 -9.08 7.46
C LEU A 15 -1.95 -8.39 6.58
N LEU A 16 -2.35 -7.49 5.69
CA LEU A 16 -1.42 -6.74 4.84
C LEU A 16 -0.50 -5.79 5.61
N VAL A 17 -0.88 -5.37 6.81
CA VAL A 17 0.01 -4.61 7.71
C VAL A 17 1.17 -5.48 8.19
N ILE A 18 0.94 -6.78 8.37
CA ILE A 18 1.92 -7.76 8.89
C ILE A 18 2.72 -8.42 7.77
N TRP A 19 2.09 -8.68 6.62
CA TRP A 19 2.70 -9.41 5.50
C TRP A 19 3.12 -8.57 4.28
N PRO A 20 3.40 -7.24 4.38
CA PRO A 20 3.55 -6.40 3.19
C PRO A 20 4.74 -6.81 2.30
N ASN A 21 5.67 -7.62 2.83
CA ASN A 21 6.86 -8.10 2.15
C ASN A 21 6.99 -9.63 2.09
N THR A 22 5.85 -10.34 2.22
CA THR A 22 5.82 -11.78 1.95
C THR A 22 6.19 -12.10 0.49
N SER A 23 6.48 -13.37 0.20
CA SER A 23 6.93 -13.78 -1.13
C SER A 23 5.87 -13.48 -2.21
N LYS A 24 6.31 -13.21 -3.44
CA LYS A 24 5.41 -13.02 -4.59
C LYS A 24 4.48 -14.22 -4.79
N PHE A 25 5.00 -15.43 -4.53
CA PHE A 25 4.23 -16.66 -4.57
C PHE A 25 3.03 -16.62 -3.61
N ASN A 26 3.26 -16.28 -2.34
CA ASN A 26 2.20 -16.17 -1.34
C ASN A 26 1.19 -15.07 -1.69
N LEU A 27 1.66 -13.90 -2.14
CA LEU A 27 0.78 -12.82 -2.60
C LEU A 27 -0.10 -13.25 -3.78
N SER A 28 0.47 -13.96 -4.75
CA SER A 28 -0.30 -14.46 -5.91
C SER A 28 -1.38 -15.44 -5.48
N ARG A 29 -1.10 -16.30 -4.50
CA ARG A 29 -2.09 -17.23 -3.92
C ARG A 29 -3.21 -16.47 -3.23
N ILE A 30 -2.89 -15.44 -2.45
CA ILE A 30 -3.90 -14.60 -1.78
C ILE A 30 -4.75 -13.84 -2.81
N GLN A 31 -4.16 -13.30 -3.89
CA GLN A 31 -4.92 -12.65 -4.96
C GLN A 31 -5.89 -13.63 -5.62
N ARG A 32 -5.47 -14.87 -5.89
CA ARG A 32 -6.38 -15.91 -6.44
C ARG A 32 -7.54 -16.20 -5.48
N LEU A 33 -7.28 -16.25 -4.18
CA LEU A 33 -8.33 -16.42 -3.17
C LEU A 33 -9.28 -15.22 -3.11
N GLN A 34 -8.77 -13.99 -3.19
CA GLN A 34 -9.58 -12.77 -3.29
C GLN A 34 -10.50 -12.84 -4.53
N ASN A 35 -9.96 -13.22 -5.68
CA ASN A 35 -10.71 -13.36 -6.93
C ASN A 35 -11.80 -14.44 -6.81
N LYS A 36 -11.47 -15.58 -6.20
CA LYS A 36 -12.43 -16.66 -5.95
C LYS A 36 -13.56 -16.21 -5.03
N ALA A 37 -13.24 -15.48 -3.96
CA ALA A 37 -14.24 -14.92 -3.06
C ALA A 37 -15.16 -13.92 -3.79
N LEU A 38 -14.62 -13.03 -4.61
CA LEU A 38 -15.41 -12.10 -5.42
C LEU A 38 -16.33 -12.82 -6.39
N LYS A 39 -15.80 -13.77 -7.15
CA LYS A 39 -16.60 -14.58 -8.09
C LYS A 39 -17.69 -15.37 -7.38
N SER A 40 -17.41 -15.93 -6.21
CA SER A 40 -18.41 -16.66 -5.42
C SER A 40 -19.54 -15.77 -4.90
N ILE A 41 -19.23 -14.52 -4.51
CA ILE A 41 -20.24 -13.59 -3.96
C ILE A 41 -21.10 -12.97 -5.07
N LEU A 42 -20.52 -12.76 -6.25
CA LEU A 42 -21.18 -12.07 -7.36
C LEU A 42 -21.80 -12.98 -8.39
N ASN A 43 -21.37 -14.24 -8.43
CA ASN A 43 -21.77 -15.23 -9.41
C ASN A 43 -21.75 -14.68 -10.86
N PRO A 44 -20.63 -14.13 -11.35
CA PRO A 44 -20.56 -13.60 -12.70
C PRO A 44 -20.66 -14.73 -13.75
N ALA A 45 -20.94 -14.36 -14.99
CA ALA A 45 -20.89 -15.30 -16.12
C ALA A 45 -19.53 -16.04 -16.18
N TYR A 46 -19.56 -17.30 -16.61
CA TYR A 46 -18.41 -18.20 -16.60
C TYR A 46 -17.19 -17.61 -17.34
N ASP A 47 -17.44 -16.98 -18.49
CA ASP A 47 -16.40 -16.42 -19.36
C ASP A 47 -15.88 -15.05 -18.92
N LEU A 48 -16.44 -14.46 -17.85
CA LEU A 48 -16.02 -13.13 -17.41
C LEU A 48 -14.58 -13.16 -16.87
N SER A 49 -13.72 -12.38 -17.53
CA SER A 49 -12.33 -12.25 -17.13
C SER A 49 -12.23 -11.55 -15.76
N THR A 50 -11.20 -11.89 -15.00
CA THR A 50 -11.04 -11.33 -13.65
C THR A 50 -10.64 -9.85 -13.71
N ASN A 51 -9.97 -9.42 -14.78
CA ASN A 51 -9.63 -8.00 -14.97
C ASN A 51 -10.90 -7.18 -15.21
N GLU A 52 -11.78 -7.62 -16.10
CA GLU A 52 -13.09 -6.99 -16.33
C GLU A 52 -13.94 -6.95 -15.05
N LEU A 53 -13.87 -8.01 -14.24
CA LEU A 53 -14.55 -8.04 -12.94
C LEU A 53 -14.07 -6.92 -12.02
N HIS A 54 -12.75 -6.68 -11.95
CA HIS A 54 -12.17 -5.62 -11.14
C HIS A 54 -12.43 -4.21 -11.69
N GLU A 55 -12.60 -4.05 -13.00
CA GLU A 55 -12.98 -2.76 -13.60
C GLU A 55 -14.42 -2.39 -13.26
N LYS A 56 -15.31 -3.37 -13.21
CA LYS A 56 -16.75 -3.16 -12.94
C LYS A 56 -17.06 -2.96 -11.45
N ILE A 57 -16.11 -3.20 -10.56
CA ILE A 57 -16.37 -3.27 -9.12
C ILE A 57 -15.41 -2.35 -8.36
N PRO A 58 -15.88 -1.61 -7.35
CA PRO A 58 -15.03 -0.78 -6.48
C PRO A 58 -14.19 -1.61 -5.48
N VAL A 59 -13.62 -2.75 -5.90
CA VAL A 59 -12.75 -3.61 -5.09
C VAL A 59 -11.34 -3.59 -5.64
N MET A 60 -10.45 -3.06 -4.81
CA MET A 60 -9.04 -2.92 -5.12
C MET A 60 -8.33 -4.28 -5.12
N ARG A 61 -7.47 -4.49 -6.12
CA ARG A 61 -6.58 -5.67 -6.18
C ARG A 61 -5.60 -5.67 -5.00
N LEU A 62 -5.15 -6.85 -4.60
CA LEU A 62 -4.26 -7.05 -3.46
C LEU A 62 -2.97 -6.22 -3.56
N ASP A 63 -2.39 -6.10 -4.75
CA ASP A 63 -1.15 -5.35 -4.94
C ASP A 63 -1.32 -3.86 -4.66
N LYS A 64 -2.41 -3.26 -5.16
CA LYS A 64 -2.75 -1.85 -4.90
C LYS A 64 -3.14 -1.65 -3.44
N LEU A 65 -3.86 -2.59 -2.84
CA LEU A 65 -4.21 -2.55 -1.42
C LEU A 65 -2.96 -2.59 -0.53
N LYS A 66 -1.98 -3.42 -0.88
CA LYS A 66 -0.68 -3.51 -0.22
C LYS A 66 0.10 -2.20 -0.31
N GLU A 67 0.18 -1.58 -1.49
CA GLU A 67 0.80 -0.25 -1.66
C GLU A 67 0.09 0.84 -0.88
N LEU A 68 -1.24 0.74 -0.79
CA LEU A 68 -2.05 1.65 0.01
C LEU A 68 -1.67 1.55 1.49
N GLU A 69 -1.66 0.35 2.06
CA GLU A 69 -1.31 0.13 3.48
C GLU A 69 0.14 0.51 3.80
N LYS A 70 1.11 0.20 2.92
CA LYS A 70 2.52 0.60 3.08
C LYS A 70 2.66 2.10 3.28
N CYS A 71 2.03 2.89 2.43
CA CYS A 71 2.13 4.33 2.55
C CYS A 71 1.28 4.90 3.71
N LYS A 72 0.20 4.23 4.14
CA LYS A 72 -0.49 4.60 5.38
C LYS A 72 0.43 4.44 6.59
N LEU A 73 1.21 3.37 6.63
CA LEU A 73 2.19 3.13 7.68
C LEU A 73 3.21 4.26 7.75
N ILE A 74 3.82 4.61 6.62
CA ILE A 74 4.79 5.70 6.53
C ILE A 74 4.18 7.04 6.93
N PHE A 75 2.97 7.34 6.45
CA PHE A 75 2.27 8.58 6.82
C PHE A 75 2.06 8.66 8.34
N LYS A 76 1.64 7.57 8.98
CA LYS A 76 1.46 7.53 10.44
C LYS A 76 2.79 7.70 11.18
N LEU A 77 3.87 7.14 10.67
CA LEU A 77 5.20 7.28 11.27
C LEU A 77 5.76 8.70 11.12
N ASP A 78 5.64 9.32 9.94
CA ASP A 78 6.11 10.70 9.69
C ASP A 78 5.36 11.72 10.55
N ASN A 79 4.05 11.53 10.74
CA ASN A 79 3.21 12.38 11.59
C ASN A 79 3.23 11.97 13.08
N LYS A 80 4.09 11.03 13.49
CA LYS A 80 4.18 10.52 14.87
C LYS A 80 2.86 10.00 15.45
N LEU A 81 1.94 9.55 14.61
CA LEU A 81 0.65 8.96 14.99
C LEU A 81 0.77 7.49 15.44
N LEU A 82 1.92 6.86 15.16
CA LEU A 82 2.24 5.50 15.59
C LEU A 82 3.46 5.52 16.49
N LYS A 83 3.35 4.94 17.69
CA LYS A 83 4.50 4.73 18.57
C LYS A 83 5.40 3.65 17.96
N SER A 84 6.59 4.03 17.51
CA SER A 84 7.61 3.12 17.03
C SER A 84 8.98 3.62 17.44
N SER A 85 9.87 2.72 17.82
CA SER A 85 11.28 3.04 18.07
C SER A 85 12.03 3.40 16.79
N ASN A 86 11.46 3.05 15.63
CA ASN A 86 12.06 3.33 14.34
C ASN A 86 11.72 4.76 13.90
N THR A 87 12.76 5.60 13.79
CA THR A 87 12.62 6.96 13.27
C THR A 87 12.79 6.97 11.74
N ILE A 88 11.89 7.71 11.08
CA ILE A 88 12.03 8.02 9.66
C ILE A 88 12.88 9.29 9.55
N SER A 89 13.88 9.29 8.66
CA SER A 89 14.69 10.45 8.34
C SER A 89 14.44 10.88 6.91
N LYS A 90 14.33 12.19 6.68
CA LYS A 90 14.22 12.78 5.34
C LYS A 90 15.61 13.17 4.83
N ASN A 91 15.77 13.31 3.52
CA ASN A 91 17.08 13.61 2.91
C ASN A 91 17.66 14.95 3.41
N TYR A 92 16.83 15.97 3.62
CA TYR A 92 17.28 17.27 4.14
C TYR A 92 17.89 17.17 5.57
N MET A 93 17.58 16.11 6.33
CA MET A 93 18.17 15.92 7.67
C MET A 93 19.59 15.35 7.61
N LYS A 94 20.00 14.80 6.46
CA LYS A 94 21.31 14.16 6.27
C LYS A 94 22.22 14.92 5.31
N HIS A 95 21.62 15.64 4.37
CA HIS A 95 22.32 16.42 3.36
C HIS A 95 21.94 17.89 3.53
N THR A 96 22.95 18.76 3.53
CA THR A 96 22.79 20.21 3.63
C THR A 96 22.38 20.85 2.31
N CYS A 97 22.58 20.18 1.17
CA CYS A 97 22.25 20.70 -0.14
C CYS A 97 20.77 20.50 -0.51
N GLU A 98 20.19 21.52 -1.16
CA GLU A 98 18.82 21.48 -1.65
C GLU A 98 18.70 20.61 -2.90
N THR A 99 18.42 19.33 -2.70
CA THR A 99 18.15 18.41 -3.80
C THR A 99 16.67 18.39 -4.16
N ARG A 100 16.35 18.07 -5.43
CA ARG A 100 14.96 17.93 -5.92
C ARG A 100 14.13 16.88 -5.13
N SER A 101 14.80 16.03 -4.36
CA SER A 101 14.27 14.97 -3.50
C SER A 101 14.58 15.19 -2.01
N SER A 102 14.86 16.42 -1.58
CA SER A 102 15.17 16.78 -0.18
C SER A 102 14.09 16.34 0.81
N HIS A 103 12.83 16.40 0.40
CA HIS A 103 11.66 16.03 1.21
C HIS A 103 11.33 14.53 1.15
N ALA A 104 12.01 13.75 0.30
CA ALA A 104 11.81 12.31 0.22
C ALA A 104 12.41 11.62 1.45
N ILE A 105 11.85 10.45 1.78
CA ILE A 105 12.34 9.64 2.88
C ILE A 105 13.67 9.00 2.48
N CYS A 106 14.66 9.12 3.36
CA CYS A 106 15.97 8.55 3.17
C CYS A 106 15.96 7.05 3.50
N SER A 107 15.93 6.23 2.45
CA SER A 107 16.06 4.78 2.59
C SER A 107 17.50 4.39 2.93
N LYS A 108 17.69 3.54 3.95
CA LYS A 108 19.00 2.95 4.24
C LYS A 108 19.43 2.06 3.07
N LYS A 109 20.71 2.14 2.66
CA LYS A 109 21.25 1.21 1.66
C LYS A 109 21.37 -0.17 2.30
N VAL A 110 20.78 -1.17 1.67
CA VAL A 110 20.83 -2.55 2.15
C VAL A 110 21.40 -3.43 1.05
N GLN A 111 22.33 -4.32 1.39
CA GLN A 111 22.99 -5.19 0.41
C GLN A 111 22.28 -6.53 0.22
N THR A 112 21.51 -6.99 1.21
CA THR A 112 20.81 -8.28 1.15
C THR A 112 19.38 -8.14 0.66
N GLU A 113 18.89 -9.12 -0.10
CA GLU A 113 17.49 -9.17 -0.51
C GLU A 113 16.53 -9.16 0.69
N LEU A 114 16.90 -9.87 1.75
CA LEU A 114 16.08 -9.97 2.97
C LEU A 114 15.91 -8.61 3.63
N GLY A 115 16.97 -7.81 3.77
CA GLY A 115 16.85 -6.48 4.34
C GLY A 115 16.20 -5.49 3.35
N GLY A 116 16.29 -5.75 2.05
CA GLY A 116 15.46 -5.11 1.01
C GLY A 116 13.96 -5.31 1.23
N ARG A 117 13.58 -6.46 1.79
CA ARG A 117 12.21 -6.80 2.23
C ARG A 117 11.85 -6.27 3.62
N SER A 118 12.60 -5.31 4.17
CA SER A 118 12.18 -4.66 5.41
C SER A 118 10.93 -3.79 5.19
N PRO A 119 9.92 -3.83 6.10
CA PRO A 119 8.68 -3.06 5.95
C PRO A 119 8.92 -1.57 5.79
N LEU A 120 9.87 -1.01 6.52
CA LEU A 120 10.19 0.41 6.45
C LEU A 120 10.78 0.80 5.10
N LEU A 121 11.74 0.02 4.58
CA LEU A 121 12.38 0.34 3.31
C LEU A 121 11.41 0.20 2.14
N SER A 122 10.68 -0.91 2.09
CA SER A 122 9.72 -1.15 1.02
C SER A 122 8.56 -0.15 1.05
N SER A 123 8.13 0.26 2.25
CA SER A 123 7.08 1.27 2.39
C SER A 123 7.58 2.68 2.10
N SER A 124 8.81 3.02 2.49
CA SER A 124 9.43 4.32 2.18
C SER A 124 9.60 4.49 0.66
N SER A 125 10.04 3.43 -0.03
CA SER A 125 10.11 3.41 -1.50
C SER A 125 8.74 3.63 -2.13
N ALA A 126 7.72 2.89 -1.68
CA ALA A 126 6.34 3.06 -2.16
C ALA A 126 5.77 4.46 -1.89
N PHE A 127 6.15 5.08 -0.76
CA PHE A 127 5.72 6.43 -0.42
C PHE A 127 6.42 7.50 -1.26
N ASN A 128 7.72 7.35 -1.50
CA ASN A 128 8.48 8.25 -2.36
C ASN A 128 8.05 8.19 -3.84
N ALA A 129 7.49 7.06 -4.28
CA ALA A 129 6.92 6.92 -5.61
C ALA A 129 5.58 7.67 -5.78
N LEU A 130 4.97 8.19 -4.70
CA LEU A 130 3.74 8.96 -4.79
C LEU A 130 3.97 10.34 -5.41
N PRO A 131 2.96 10.92 -6.09
CA PRO A 131 3.02 12.30 -6.54
C PRO A 131 3.31 13.27 -5.38
N LYS A 132 4.21 14.23 -5.62
CA LYS A 132 4.65 15.20 -4.59
C LYS A 132 3.48 15.91 -3.91
N HIS A 133 2.45 16.30 -4.66
CA HIS A 133 1.27 16.98 -4.12
C HIS A 133 0.52 16.14 -3.07
N MET A 134 0.57 14.80 -3.15
CA MET A 134 -0.04 13.91 -2.15
C MET A 134 0.80 13.78 -0.89
N SER A 135 2.12 13.90 -1.01
CA SER A 135 3.06 13.79 0.12
C SER A 135 2.94 14.96 1.10
N TYR A 136 2.58 16.15 0.62
CA TYR A 136 2.43 17.36 1.44
C TYR A 136 1.12 17.45 2.24
N ILE A 137 0.17 16.55 2.01
CA ILE A 137 -1.11 16.57 2.72
C ILE A 137 -0.88 16.19 4.19
N LYS A 138 -1.07 17.12 5.12
CA LYS A 138 -0.92 16.86 6.57
C LYS A 138 -2.13 16.16 7.20
N SER A 139 -3.32 16.27 6.59
CA SER A 139 -4.54 15.66 7.11
C SER A 139 -4.65 14.19 6.73
N ALA A 140 -4.65 13.30 7.73
CA ALA A 140 -4.80 11.86 7.54
C ALA A 140 -6.07 11.50 6.75
N LYS A 141 -7.20 12.15 7.07
CA LYS A 141 -8.49 11.88 6.41
C LYS A 141 -8.43 12.20 4.91
N LEU A 142 -7.85 13.37 4.57
CA LEU A 142 -7.74 13.83 3.19
C LEU A 142 -6.71 12.98 2.41
N PHE A 143 -5.62 12.60 3.05
CA PHE A 143 -4.62 11.68 2.49
C PHE A 143 -5.22 10.30 2.16
N PHE A 144 -6.02 9.73 3.06
CA PHE A 144 -6.67 8.43 2.81
C PHE A 144 -7.77 8.50 1.76
N LYS A 145 -8.48 9.63 1.65
CA LYS A 145 -9.52 9.85 0.62
C LYS A 145 -8.91 9.97 -0.78
N ASN A 146 -7.91 10.84 -0.95
CA ASN A 146 -7.28 11.12 -2.25
C ASN A 146 -6.48 9.94 -2.82
N ARG A 147 -6.01 9.03 -1.97
CA ARG A 147 -5.29 7.84 -2.46
C ARG A 147 -6.24 6.76 -2.96
N LYS A 148 -7.43 6.61 -2.39
CA LYS A 148 -8.41 5.65 -2.93
C LYS A 148 -8.76 6.00 -4.38
N SER A 149 -8.95 7.28 -4.71
CA SER A 149 -9.20 7.70 -6.09
C SER A 149 -8.01 7.41 -7.03
N HIS A 150 -6.78 7.72 -6.60
CA HIS A 150 -5.57 7.48 -7.42
C HIS A 150 -5.33 6.00 -7.72
N PHE A 151 -5.59 5.10 -6.77
CA PHE A 151 -5.41 3.66 -6.97
C PHE A 151 -6.62 2.98 -7.62
N SER A 152 -7.74 3.68 -7.80
CA SER A 152 -8.91 3.21 -8.55
C SER A 152 -8.92 3.65 -10.01
N GLN A 153 -8.12 4.65 -10.39
CA GLN A 153 -8.04 5.20 -11.76
C GLN A 153 -6.91 4.57 -12.62
N VAL A 154 -6.11 3.66 -12.04
CA VAL A 154 -4.95 2.99 -12.68
C VAL A 154 -5.01 1.51 -12.44
#